data_AF-A0A7X4JPW1-F1
#
_entry.id   AF-A0A7X4JPW1-F1
#
_cell.length_a   1.000
_cell.length_b   1.000
_cell.length_c   1.000
_cell.angle_alpha   90.00
_cell.angle_beta   90.00
_cell.angle_gamma   90.00
#
_symmetry.space_group_name_H-M   'P 1'
#
loop_
_entity.id
_entity.type
_entity.pdbx_description
1 polymer ?
#
loop_
_entity_poly.entity_id
_entity_poly.type
_entity_poly.pdbx_seq_one_letter_code
_entity_poly.pdbx_strand_id
1 'polypeptide(L)'
;MNNEQSLLPPKISFFEKRLTIILARDDAMVCAFCPELDLVTEMATPDEALEDMLEAMQDYAEEYLEDLEIYQNSPNRAHHLPYIQAIAACNDAWDIGLLFEIQHGRVQV
;
A
#
# COMPACT_ATOMS: atom_id res chain seq x y z
N MET A 1 29.74 13.12 -32.84
CA MET A 1 28.34 13.02 -32.40
C MET A 1 28.38 12.57 -30.95
N ASN A 2 28.27 13.50 -30.01
CA ASN A 2 28.37 13.23 -28.59
C ASN A 2 27.00 12.75 -28.10
N ASN A 3 26.95 11.54 -27.56
CA ASN A 3 25.77 10.97 -26.95
C ASN A 3 25.89 11.19 -25.43
N GLU A 4 25.52 12.39 -24.98
CA GLU A 4 25.38 12.66 -23.55
C GLU A 4 24.08 12.04 -23.07
N GLN A 5 24.14 10.75 -22.69
CA GLN A 5 23.13 10.19 -21.81
C GLN A 5 23.21 10.96 -20.50
N SER A 6 22.22 11.82 -20.31
CA SER A 6 21.97 12.60 -19.10
C SER A 6 21.91 11.67 -17.90
N LEU A 7 23.03 11.53 -17.19
CA LEU A 7 23.11 10.88 -15.89
C LEU A 7 22.60 11.87 -14.85
N LEU A 8 21.29 12.13 -14.85
CA LEU A 8 20.68 12.78 -13.70
C LEU A 8 20.89 11.86 -12.49
N PRO A 9 21.36 12.39 -11.34
CA PRO A 9 21.43 11.60 -10.13
C PRO A 9 20.03 11.10 -9.78
N PRO A 10 19.90 9.92 -9.14
CA PRO A 10 18.59 9.45 -8.70
C PRO A 10 17.97 10.53 -7.81
N LYS A 11 16.79 11.01 -8.19
CA LYS A 11 15.99 11.89 -7.34
C LYS A 11 15.51 11.07 -6.16
N ILE A 12 16.16 11.22 -5.01
CA ILE A 12 15.66 10.67 -3.76
C ILE A 12 14.52 11.57 -3.30
N SER A 13 13.30 11.07 -3.44
CA SER A 13 12.09 11.73 -2.94
C SER A 13 11.68 11.08 -1.63
N PHE A 14 11.38 11.89 -0.63
CA PHE A 14 10.82 11.42 0.64
C PHE A 14 9.30 11.67 0.58
N PHE A 15 8.52 10.59 0.62
CA PHE A 15 7.09 10.69 0.81
C PHE A 15 6.80 10.75 2.31
N GLU A 16 5.90 11.63 2.73
CA GLU A 16 5.34 11.53 4.07
C GLU A 16 4.63 10.17 4.16
N LYS A 17 5.05 9.33 5.11
CA LYS A 17 4.43 8.03 5.34
C LYS A 17 2.96 8.24 5.69
N ARG A 18 2.07 7.54 5.00
CA ARG A 18 0.61 7.65 5.19
C ARG A 18 -0.01 6.36 5.71
N LEU A 19 0.62 5.22 5.45
CA LEU A 19 0.02 3.91 5.69
C LEU A 19 0.88 3.07 6.65
N THR A 20 0.25 2.15 7.35
CA THR A 20 0.92 1.18 8.21
C THR A 20 0.59 -0.22 7.71
N ILE A 21 1.59 -1.08 7.60
CA ILE A 21 1.38 -2.53 7.44
C ILE A 21 1.79 -3.23 8.71
N ILE A 22 0.84 -3.90 9.36
CA ILE A 22 1.08 -4.75 10.51
C ILE A 22 1.25 -6.18 10.01
N LEU A 23 2.47 -6.71 10.09
CA LEU A 23 2.75 -8.12 9.84
C LEU A 23 2.59 -8.92 11.13
N ALA A 24 1.61 -9.80 11.17
CA ALA A 24 1.34 -10.68 12.29
C ALA A 24 1.49 -12.14 11.87
N ARG A 25 2.25 -12.91 12.64
CA ARG A 25 2.40 -14.35 12.41
C ARG A 25 1.31 -15.13 13.13
N ASP A 26 0.74 -16.12 12.46
CA ASP A 26 -0.15 -17.12 13.02
C ASP A 26 0.27 -18.52 12.53
N ASP A 27 0.90 -19.31 13.41
CA ASP A 27 1.45 -20.64 13.13
C ASP A 27 2.22 -20.77 11.79
N ALA A 28 1.53 -21.17 10.73
CA ALA A 28 2.08 -21.43 9.39
C ALA A 28 1.83 -20.29 8.39
N MET A 29 1.08 -19.25 8.78
CA MET A 29 0.71 -18.12 7.94
C MET A 29 1.22 -16.80 8.51
N VAL A 30 1.26 -15.80 7.64
CA VAL A 30 1.57 -14.40 7.95
C VAL A 30 0.45 -13.55 7.39
N CYS A 31 -0.19 -12.79 8.29
CA CYS A 31 -1.18 -11.79 7.92
C CYS A 31 -0.51 -10.43 7.77
N ALA A 32 -0.78 -9.73 6.67
CA ALA A 32 -0.51 -8.31 6.56
C ALA A 32 -1.82 -7.55 6.72
N PHE A 33 -1.85 -6.55 7.60
CA PHE A 33 -3.05 -5.74 7.86
C PHE A 33 -2.73 -4.26 7.72
N CYS A 34 -3.52 -3.55 6.91
CA CYS A 34 -3.47 -2.09 6.77
C CYS A 34 -4.70 -1.46 7.46
N PRO A 35 -4.55 -0.93 8.69
CA PRO A 35 -5.67 -0.37 9.44
C PRO A 35 -6.27 0.88 8.80
N GLU A 36 -5.48 1.66 8.07
CA GLU A 36 -5.96 2.89 7.42
C GLU A 36 -6.90 2.63 6.24
N LEU A 37 -6.84 1.44 5.63
CA LEU A 37 -7.68 1.03 4.49
C LEU A 37 -8.63 -0.15 4.82
N ASP A 38 -8.52 -0.71 6.02
CA ASP A 38 -9.23 -1.94 6.43
C ASP A 38 -8.97 -3.12 5.47
N LEU A 39 -7.71 -3.23 5.00
CA LEU A 39 -7.26 -4.31 4.12
C LEU A 39 -6.47 -5.35 4.88
N VAL A 40 -6.70 -6.63 4.56
CA VAL A 40 -5.97 -7.76 5.12
C VAL A 40 -5.63 -8.77 4.03
N THR A 41 -4.41 -9.29 4.08
CA THR A 41 -3.95 -10.41 3.25
C THR A 41 -3.33 -11.48 4.14
N GLU A 42 -3.34 -12.74 3.69
CA GLU A 42 -2.80 -13.88 4.44
C GLU A 42 -2.04 -14.79 3.48
N MET A 43 -0.73 -14.93 3.70
CA MET A 43 0.15 -15.75 2.87
C MET A 43 1.10 -16.59 3.73
N ALA A 44 1.81 -17.53 3.11
CA ALA A 44 2.71 -18.43 3.83
C ALA A 44 3.98 -17.73 4.35
N THR A 45 4.38 -16.62 3.72
CA THR A 45 5.59 -15.87 4.10
C THR A 45 5.33 -14.36 4.22
N PRO A 46 6.18 -13.63 4.97
CA PRO A 46 6.06 -12.17 5.05
C PRO A 46 6.18 -11.45 3.71
N ASP A 47 7.06 -11.92 2.83
CA ASP A 47 7.29 -11.31 1.53
C ASP A 47 6.06 -11.50 0.62
N GLU A 48 5.51 -12.71 0.55
CA GLU A 48 4.27 -12.99 -0.18
C GLU A 48 3.09 -12.18 0.37
N ALA A 49 2.97 -12.05 1.70
CA ALA A 49 1.88 -11.27 2.31
C ALA A 49 1.99 -9.78 1.97
N LEU A 50 3.21 -9.25 1.87
CA LEU A 50 3.46 -7.87 1.45
C LEU A 50 3.20 -7.66 -0.04
N GLU A 51 3.61 -8.60 -0.89
CA GLU A 51 3.34 -8.56 -2.33
C GLU A 51 1.82 -8.57 -2.59
N ASP A 52 1.10 -9.47 -1.93
CA ASP A 52 -0.37 -9.57 -2.02
C ASP A 52 -1.05 -8.29 -1.47
N MET A 53 -0.53 -7.71 -0.39
CA MET A 53 -1.04 -6.44 0.15
C MET A 53 -0.85 -5.27 -0.83
N LEU A 54 0.28 -5.23 -1.55
CA LEU A 54 0.54 -4.20 -2.56
C LEU A 54 -0.43 -4.31 -3.74
N GLU A 55 -0.70 -5.53 -4.20
CA GLU A 55 -1.71 -5.81 -5.24
C GLU A 55 -3.11 -5.41 -4.75
N ALA A 56 -3.51 -5.84 -3.55
CA ALA A 56 -4.79 -5.49 -2.96
C ALA A 56 -4.98 -3.97 -2.79
N MET A 57 -3.93 -3.22 -2.45
CA MET A 57 -3.97 -1.76 -2.38
C MET A 57 -4.18 -1.11 -3.74
N GLN A 58 -3.54 -1.63 -4.80
CA GLN A 58 -3.71 -1.14 -6.16
C GLN A 58 -5.13 -1.37 -6.64
N ASP A 59 -5.60 -2.62 -6.53
CA ASP A 59 -6.95 -3.02 -6.93
C ASP A 59 -8.02 -2.22 -6.18
N TYR A 60 -7.84 -2.06 -4.86
CA TYR A 60 -8.77 -1.28 -4.05
C TYR A 60 -8.78 0.20 -4.44
N ALA A 61 -7.62 0.77 -4.79
CA ALA A 61 -7.55 2.16 -5.24
C ALA A 61 -8.22 2.36 -6.61
N GLU A 62 -8.06 1.42 -7.54
CA GLU A 62 -8.74 1.44 -8.83
C GLU A 62 -10.26 1.34 -8.64
N GLU A 63 -10.74 0.33 -7.92
CA GLU A 63 -12.17 0.13 -7.63
C GLU A 63 -12.77 1.37 -6.91
N TYR A 64 -12.05 1.91 -5.93
CA TYR A 64 -12.51 3.09 -5.19
C TYR A 64 -12.73 4.28 -6.13
N LEU A 65 -11.83 4.50 -7.09
CA LEU A 65 -11.91 5.62 -8.03
C LEU A 65 -12.97 5.40 -9.11
N GLU A 66 -13.19 4.16 -9.56
CA GLU A 66 -14.29 3.81 -10.46
C GLU A 66 -15.66 4.13 -9.83
N ASP A 67 -15.83 3.80 -8.55
CA ASP A 67 -17.06 4.03 -7.78
C ASP A 67 -16.93 5.19 -6.78
N LEU A 68 -16.20 6.24 -7.16
CA LEU A 68 -15.82 7.35 -6.28
C LEU A 68 -17.01 7.98 -5.55
N GLU A 69 -18.15 8.19 -6.22
CA GLU A 69 -19.35 8.78 -5.61
C GLU A 69 -19.94 7.90 -4.50
N ILE A 70 -19.85 6.58 -4.62
CA ILE A 70 -20.35 5.65 -3.61
C ILE A 70 -19.38 5.65 -2.42
N TYR A 71 -18.10 5.46 -2.69
CA TYR A 71 -17.12 5.24 -1.63
C TYR A 71 -16.79 6.50 -0.83
N GLN A 72 -16.66 7.66 -1.49
CA GLN A 72 -16.38 8.93 -0.79
C GLN A 72 -17.52 9.39 0.13
N ASN A 73 -18.73 8.85 -0.04
CA ASN A 73 -19.89 9.17 0.77
C ASN A 73 -20.25 8.06 1.77
N SER A 74 -19.53 6.94 1.78
CA SER A 74 -19.77 5.84 2.69
C SER A 74 -19.23 6.15 4.10
N PRO A 75 -20.01 5.96 5.18
CA PRO A 75 -19.57 6.22 6.55
C PRO A 75 -18.25 5.54 6.93
N ASN A 76 -18.01 4.33 6.42
CA ASN A 76 -16.85 3.51 6.77
C ASN A 76 -15.70 3.63 5.78
N ARG A 77 -15.86 4.35 4.65
CA ARG A 77 -14.83 4.40 3.58
C ARG A 77 -14.51 5.80 3.09
N ALA A 78 -15.34 6.79 3.38
CA ALA A 78 -15.11 8.19 2.98
C ALA A 78 -13.73 8.71 3.41
N HIS A 79 -13.26 8.26 4.57
CA HIS A 79 -11.97 8.65 5.12
C HIS A 79 -10.76 8.00 4.41
N HIS A 80 -10.98 7.02 3.52
CA HIS A 80 -9.90 6.37 2.77
C HIS A 80 -9.38 7.24 1.61
N LEU A 81 -10.19 8.20 1.12
CA LEU A 81 -9.88 8.99 -0.08
C LEU A 81 -8.47 9.60 -0.12
N PRO A 82 -7.91 10.20 0.96
CA PRO A 82 -6.55 10.75 0.93
C PRO A 82 -5.45 9.71 0.71
N TYR A 83 -5.69 8.45 1.10
CA TYR A 83 -4.78 7.33 0.87
C TYR A 83 -4.93 6.79 -0.54
N ILE A 84 -6.16 6.65 -1.02
CA ILE A 84 -6.46 6.25 -2.42
C ILE A 84 -5.79 7.21 -3.40
N GLN A 85 -5.89 8.53 -3.16
CA GLN A 85 -5.21 9.53 -3.98
C GLN A 85 -3.69 9.43 -3.94
N ALA A 86 -3.11 9.01 -2.81
CA ALA A 86 -1.68 8.81 -2.69
C ALA A 86 -1.22 7.57 -3.47
N ILE A 87 -1.96 6.45 -3.35
CA ILE A 87 -1.70 5.21 -4.08
C ILE A 87 -1.85 5.43 -5.58
N ALA A 88 -2.92 6.10 -6.03
CA ALA A 88 -3.15 6.38 -7.44
C ALA A 88 -2.11 7.34 -8.08
N ALA A 89 -1.33 8.05 -7.26
CA ALA A 89 -0.23 8.90 -7.73
C ALA A 89 1.10 8.14 -7.87
N CYS A 90 1.17 6.88 -7.42
CA CYS A 90 2.31 5.99 -7.57
C CYS A 90 2.35 5.39 -8.98
N ASN A 91 3.54 5.11 -9.51
CA ASN A 91 3.68 4.52 -10.86
C ASN A 91 3.68 2.99 -10.83
N ASP A 92 4.08 2.38 -9.71
CA ASP A 92 4.22 0.95 -9.54
C ASP A 92 4.14 0.54 -8.06
N ALA A 93 4.25 -0.77 -7.81
CA ALA A 93 4.24 -1.34 -6.46
C ALA A 93 5.42 -0.84 -5.60
N TRP A 94 6.56 -0.49 -6.22
CA TRP A 94 7.70 0.06 -5.50
C TRP A 94 7.39 1.44 -4.93
N ASP A 95 6.76 2.31 -5.71
CA ASP A 95 6.33 3.63 -5.27
C ASP A 95 5.31 3.54 -4.12
N ILE A 96 4.37 2.58 -4.16
CA ILE A 96 3.43 2.33 -3.05
C ILE A 96 4.19 1.86 -1.81
N GLY A 97 5.22 1.03 -2.00
CA GLY A 97 6.22 0.65 -0.99
C GLY A 97 6.76 1.82 -0.16
N LEU A 98 6.89 3.00 -0.77
CA LEU A 98 7.41 4.20 -0.12
C LEU A 98 6.37 4.94 0.75
N LEU A 99 5.08 4.60 0.63
CA LEU A 99 4.00 5.24 1.37
C LEU A 99 3.77 4.64 2.76
N PHE A 100 4.29 3.43 3.03
CA PHE A 100 4.03 2.74 4.29
C PHE A 100 5.28 2.46 5.12
N GLU A 101 5.03 2.14 6.38
CA GLU A 101 5.98 1.46 7.24
C GLU A 101 5.47 0.09 7.66
N ILE A 102 6.43 -0.82 7.88
CA ILE A 102 6.14 -2.17 8.34
C ILE A 102 6.35 -2.21 9.85
N GLN A 103 5.30 -2.60 10.56
CA GLN A 103 5.33 -2.91 11.97
C GLN A 103 5.14 -4.42 12.14
N HIS A 104 5.83 -5.01 13.12
CA HIS A 104 5.73 -6.43 13.40
C HIS A 104 4.88 -6.64 14.66
N GLY A 105 3.80 -7.40 14.51
CA GLY A 105 2.88 -7.76 15.58
C GLY A 105 2.85 -9.25 15.87
N ARG A 106 1.99 -9.63 16.82
CA ARG A 106 1.55 -11.02 17.03
C ARG A 106 0.03 -11.02 17.07
N VAL A 107 -0.60 -11.98 16.39
CA VAL A 107 -2.03 -12.23 16.58
C VAL A 107 -2.20 -12.75 18.01
N GLN A 108 -2.99 -12.04 18.82
CA GLN A 108 -3.36 -12.49 20.16
C GLN A 108 -4.85 -12.76 20.14
N VAL A 109 -5.21 -14.04 20.31
CA VAL A 109 -6.57 -14.52 20.56
C VAL A 109 -6.87 -14.57 22.06
#